data_AF-A0A3C0VRK1-F1
#
_entry.id   AF-A0A3C0VRK1-F1
#
_cell.length_a   1.000
_cell.length_b   1.000
_cell.length_c   1.000
_cell.angle_alpha   90.00
_cell.angle_beta   90.00
_cell.angle_gamma   90.00
#
_symmetry.space_group_name_H-M   'P 1'
#
loop_
_entity.id
_entity.type
_entity.pdbx_description
1 polymer ?
#
loop_
_entity_poly.entity_id
_entity_poly.type
_entity_poly.pdbx_seq_one_letter_code
_entity_poly.pdbx_strand_id
1 'polypeptide(L)'
;MKKGKIALITICALSALFLIIILISTLIKKPATRGSVSSDIAVEIPTATVASSDVEPIEESTPTENISGNAVSSNTVSENVVSENAVSENLVSENTISDNSSEVNEAETSSSPYSSNPNSPVNNYKAGDVLSSAPSNPDDYFVISSISDETFNYINGRSYQENPYISRDDLRYIKLIHYNFNHQVQVGELIVNKSVADKTVSIFKQLYSAEYEIEKMYLPDRYWTGDGNETDTASCDDNNTSAFFYRVVDGSSKLSKHARGLAIDINPQQNPYVDYRSGQPECIHDNALAYIDRTTGLAHVITEDDLCYKLFTQNGYKWGGAWKNIKDYQHFEVK
;
A
#
# COMPACT_ATOMS: atom_id res chain seq x y z
N MET A 1 47.40 -27.59 -35.01
CA MET A 1 46.23 -28.41 -34.60
C MET A 1 46.15 -28.79 -33.11
N LYS A 2 46.94 -28.23 -32.18
CA LYS A 2 46.85 -28.57 -30.72
C LYS A 2 46.16 -27.52 -29.82
N LYS A 3 46.00 -26.26 -30.25
CA LYS A 3 45.37 -25.20 -29.40
C LYS A 3 43.84 -25.26 -29.36
N GLY A 4 43.18 -25.72 -30.43
CA GLY A 4 41.71 -25.78 -30.49
C GLY A 4 41.06 -26.89 -29.65
N LYS A 5 41.78 -28.00 -29.40
CA LYS A 5 41.26 -29.10 -28.58
C LYS A 5 41.24 -28.80 -27.08
N ILE A 6 42.16 -27.95 -26.60
CA ILE A 6 42.24 -27.60 -25.17
C ILE A 6 41.08 -26.65 -24.81
N ALA A 7 40.79 -25.65 -25.65
CA ALA A 7 39.68 -24.72 -25.40
C ALA A 7 38.31 -25.41 -25.37
N LEU A 8 38.08 -26.41 -26.23
CA LEU A 8 36.81 -27.13 -26.27
C LEU A 8 36.60 -28.02 -25.03
N ILE A 9 37.67 -28.62 -24.50
CA ILE A 9 37.61 -29.44 -23.27
C ILE A 9 37.31 -28.57 -22.04
N THR A 10 37.86 -27.36 -21.96
CA THR A 10 37.61 -26.45 -20.83
C THR A 10 36.17 -25.93 -20.82
N ILE A 11 35.59 -25.65 -22.00
CA ILE A 11 34.19 -25.19 -22.11
C ILE A 11 33.21 -26.31 -21.72
N CYS A 12 33.46 -27.55 -22.14
CA CYS A 12 32.63 -28.69 -21.74
C CYS A 12 32.73 -29.03 -20.24
N ALA A 13 33.90 -28.82 -19.62
CA ALA A 13 34.06 -29.03 -18.18
C ALA A 13 33.32 -27.97 -17.34
N LEU A 14 33.33 -26.71 -17.79
CA LEU A 14 32.61 -25.62 -17.12
C LEU A 14 31.08 -25.76 -17.25
N SER A 15 30.58 -26.20 -18.41
CA SER A 15 29.13 -26.44 -18.60
C SER A 15 28.62 -27.63 -17.77
N ALA A 16 29.42 -28.69 -17.65
CA ALA A 16 29.09 -29.83 -16.78
C ALA A 16 29.06 -29.43 -15.29
N LEU A 17 30.00 -28.58 -14.86
CA LEU A 17 30.03 -28.09 -13.48
C LEU A 17 28.82 -27.19 -13.16
N PHE A 18 28.41 -26.35 -14.11
CA PHE A 18 27.22 -25.49 -13.97
C PHE A 18 25.93 -26.31 -13.89
N LEU A 19 25.80 -27.38 -14.69
CA LEU A 19 24.65 -28.30 -14.61
C LEU A 19 24.60 -29.08 -13.29
N ILE A 20 25.75 -29.48 -12.73
CA ILE A 20 25.82 -30.15 -11.43
C ILE A 20 25.39 -29.21 -10.29
N ILE A 21 25.77 -27.93 -10.35
CA ILE A 21 25.36 -26.92 -9.35
C ILE A 21 23.84 -26.70 -9.39
N ILE A 22 23.23 -26.64 -10.58
CA ILE A 22 21.76 -26.53 -10.73
C ILE A 22 21.04 -27.80 -10.24
N LEU A 23 21.62 -28.99 -10.46
CA LEU A 23 21.05 -30.24 -9.94
C LEU A 23 21.12 -30.30 -8.41
N ILE A 24 22.21 -29.82 -7.81
CA ILE A 24 22.37 -29.78 -6.35
C ILE A 24 21.41 -28.75 -5.73
N SER A 25 21.24 -27.57 -6.34
CA SER A 25 20.31 -26.55 -5.82
C SER A 25 18.84 -26.99 -5.90
N THR A 26 18.46 -27.78 -6.90
CA THR A 26 17.11 -28.36 -7.01
C THR A 26 16.87 -29.51 -6.03
N LEU A 27 17.92 -30.27 -5.65
CA LEU A 27 17.84 -31.34 -4.64
C LEU A 27 17.80 -30.84 -3.18
N ILE A 28 18.17 -29.58 -2.92
CA ILE A 28 18.18 -28.99 -1.56
C ILE A 28 16.84 -28.31 -1.19
N LYS A 29 15.93 -28.09 -2.14
CA LYS A 29 14.56 -27.63 -1.83
C LYS A 29 13.76 -28.77 -1.17
N LYS A 30 13.93 -28.90 0.14
CA LYS A 30 13.11 -29.75 1.00
C LYS A 30 11.69 -29.18 1.04
N PRO A 31 10.62 -29.98 0.81
CA PRO A 31 9.26 -29.50 0.99
C PRO A 31 9.04 -29.17 2.46
N ALA A 32 8.48 -27.98 2.74
CA ALA A 32 8.07 -27.58 4.07
C ALA A 32 6.99 -28.55 4.58
N THR A 33 7.38 -29.49 5.45
CA THR A 33 6.44 -30.36 6.16
C THR A 33 5.69 -29.53 7.19
N ARG A 34 4.40 -29.31 6.91
CA ARG A 34 3.40 -28.74 7.82
C ARG A 34 3.28 -29.66 9.04
N GLY A 35 3.69 -29.18 10.21
CA GLY A 35 3.57 -29.92 11.46
C GLY A 35 2.09 -30.14 11.81
N SER A 36 1.69 -31.41 11.91
CA SER A 36 0.43 -31.83 12.50
C SER A 36 0.50 -31.70 14.01
N VAL A 37 -0.31 -30.83 14.60
CA VAL A 37 -0.62 -30.90 16.03
C VAL A 37 -1.94 -31.66 16.17
N SER A 38 -1.85 -32.84 16.76
CA SER A 38 -2.97 -33.59 17.30
C SER A 38 -3.12 -33.20 18.76
N SER A 39 -4.32 -32.76 19.14
CA SER A 39 -4.84 -32.95 20.50
C SER A 39 -6.36 -32.92 20.44
N ASP A 40 -6.92 -34.10 20.63
CA ASP A 40 -8.33 -34.38 20.81
C ASP A 40 -8.93 -33.55 21.96
N ILE A 41 -9.96 -32.77 21.68
CA ILE A 41 -11.07 -32.52 22.61
C ILE A 41 -12.36 -32.50 21.76
N ALA A 42 -13.15 -33.57 21.89
CA ALA A 42 -14.48 -33.70 21.33
C ALA A 42 -15.46 -32.79 22.08
N VAL A 43 -16.20 -31.97 21.34
CA VAL A 43 -17.47 -31.38 21.79
C VAL A 43 -18.47 -31.58 20.66
N GLU A 44 -19.43 -32.46 20.89
CA GLU A 44 -20.59 -32.70 20.02
C GLU A 44 -21.50 -31.46 19.99
N ILE A 45 -21.89 -31.01 18.79
CA ILE A 45 -23.07 -30.18 18.56
C ILE A 45 -23.77 -30.68 17.27
N PRO A 46 -25.10 -30.87 17.28
CA PRO A 46 -25.80 -31.68 16.29
C PRO A 46 -26.02 -30.96 14.94
N THR A 47 -25.94 -31.76 13.88
CA THR A 47 -26.24 -31.41 12.49
C THR A 47 -27.74 -31.25 12.28
N ALA A 48 -28.17 -30.11 11.74
CA ALA A 48 -29.51 -29.92 11.19
C ALA A 48 -29.45 -29.97 9.66
N THR A 49 -29.91 -31.08 9.11
CA THR A 49 -30.33 -31.26 7.72
C THR A 49 -31.50 -30.35 7.38
N VAL A 50 -31.38 -29.57 6.30
CA VAL A 50 -32.54 -29.07 5.55
C VAL A 50 -32.32 -29.35 4.07
N ALA A 51 -33.38 -29.89 3.48
CA ALA A 51 -33.46 -30.54 2.19
C ALA A 51 -33.48 -29.57 0.99
N SER A 52 -33.12 -30.15 -0.14
CA SER A 52 -33.31 -29.67 -1.51
C SER A 52 -34.77 -29.38 -1.86
N SER A 53 -34.98 -28.38 -2.71
CA SER A 53 -36.09 -28.38 -3.67
C SER A 53 -35.67 -27.64 -4.94
N ASP A 54 -35.44 -28.43 -5.98
CA ASP A 54 -35.97 -28.33 -7.33
C ASP A 54 -35.77 -27.04 -8.17
N VAL A 55 -35.03 -27.27 -9.25
CA VAL A 55 -34.88 -26.48 -10.47
C VAL A 55 -36.05 -26.81 -11.40
N GLU A 56 -36.67 -25.81 -12.01
CA GLU A 56 -37.26 -25.93 -13.36
C GLU A 56 -36.92 -24.70 -14.22
N PRO A 57 -36.68 -24.89 -15.54
CA PRO A 57 -36.26 -23.83 -16.47
C PRO A 57 -37.46 -23.23 -17.21
N ILE A 58 -37.34 -21.97 -17.64
CA ILE A 58 -38.28 -21.38 -18.61
C ILE A 58 -37.50 -20.78 -19.77
N GLU A 59 -37.97 -21.16 -20.95
CA GLU A 59 -37.36 -21.05 -22.27
C GLU A 59 -37.28 -19.63 -22.85
N GLU A 60 -36.32 -19.53 -23.76
CA GLU A 60 -36.08 -18.53 -24.77
C GLU A 60 -37.19 -18.55 -25.85
N SER A 61 -37.70 -17.37 -26.22
CA SER A 61 -38.36 -17.19 -27.53
C SER A 61 -38.30 -15.74 -27.98
N THR A 62 -37.42 -15.46 -28.96
CA THR A 62 -37.68 -14.48 -30.03
C THR A 62 -38.23 -15.28 -31.23
N PRO A 63 -38.98 -14.71 -32.21
CA PRO A 63 -38.33 -13.84 -33.22
C PRO A 63 -39.24 -12.86 -34.02
N THR A 64 -38.57 -12.12 -34.91
CA THR A 64 -39.03 -11.53 -36.21
C THR A 64 -40.04 -10.37 -36.22
N GLU A 65 -40.08 -9.45 -37.18
CA GLU A 65 -39.15 -8.80 -38.14
C GLU A 65 -40.05 -7.78 -38.93
N ASN A 66 -39.43 -6.82 -39.64
CA ASN A 66 -39.95 -6.09 -40.83
C ASN A 66 -40.98 -4.93 -40.63
N ILE A 67 -40.97 -3.80 -41.36
CA ILE A 67 -40.20 -3.30 -42.52
C ILE A 67 -40.48 -1.77 -42.73
N SER A 68 -39.46 -1.05 -43.23
CA SER A 68 -39.46 0.09 -44.20
C SER A 68 -40.30 1.36 -43.99
N GLY A 69 -39.66 2.52 -44.29
CA GLY A 69 -40.34 3.59 -45.03
C GLY A 69 -39.82 5.01 -44.77
N ASN A 70 -38.86 5.45 -45.60
CA ASN A 70 -38.22 6.76 -45.59
C ASN A 70 -39.12 7.87 -46.18
N ALA A 71 -39.23 9.05 -45.56
CA ALA A 71 -39.58 10.30 -46.25
C ALA A 71 -39.14 11.56 -45.47
N VAL A 72 -38.42 12.42 -46.18
CA VAL A 72 -37.82 13.69 -45.76
C VAL A 72 -38.89 14.79 -45.70
N SER A 73 -38.88 15.61 -44.64
CA SER A 73 -39.33 17.02 -44.73
C SER A 73 -38.57 17.91 -43.74
N SER A 74 -38.47 19.17 -44.12
CA SER A 74 -37.48 20.18 -43.76
C SER A 74 -37.69 20.91 -42.41
N ASN A 75 -36.56 21.23 -41.77
CA ASN A 75 -36.25 22.24 -40.74
C ASN A 75 -37.37 23.14 -40.19
N THR A 76 -37.47 23.23 -38.86
CA THR A 76 -37.36 24.52 -38.14
C THR A 76 -36.83 24.31 -36.71
N VAL A 77 -35.93 25.22 -36.31
CA VAL A 77 -35.22 25.28 -35.03
C VAL A 77 -36.19 25.50 -33.87
N SER A 78 -36.02 24.74 -32.78
CA SER A 78 -36.56 25.10 -31.47
C SER A 78 -35.54 24.74 -30.38
N GLU A 79 -35.32 25.71 -29.49
CA GLU A 79 -34.39 25.70 -28.38
C GLU A 79 -34.73 24.58 -27.39
N ASN A 80 -33.76 23.75 -27.02
CA ASN A 80 -33.88 22.82 -25.91
C ASN A 80 -33.04 23.30 -24.73
N VAL A 81 -33.76 23.71 -23.70
CA VAL A 81 -33.30 24.07 -22.37
C VAL A 81 -32.70 22.84 -21.70
N VAL A 82 -31.51 23.02 -21.12
CA VAL A 82 -30.81 22.04 -20.29
C VAL A 82 -31.60 21.86 -18.99
N SER A 83 -32.15 20.68 -18.76
CA SER A 83 -32.74 20.30 -17.48
C SER A 83 -31.66 19.75 -16.54
N GLU A 84 -31.38 20.53 -15.50
CA GLU A 84 -30.68 20.07 -14.29
C GLU A 84 -31.56 19.08 -13.53
N ASN A 85 -31.02 17.94 -13.14
CA ASN A 85 -31.54 17.00 -12.15
C ASN A 85 -30.41 16.02 -11.81
N ALA A 86 -30.07 15.67 -10.57
CA ALA A 86 -30.38 16.18 -9.26
C ALA A 86 -29.27 15.58 -8.36
N VAL A 87 -28.59 16.41 -7.58
CA VAL A 87 -27.64 15.95 -6.55
C VAL A 87 -28.49 15.52 -5.36
N SER A 88 -28.48 14.24 -5.01
CA SER A 88 -29.08 13.77 -3.76
C SER A 88 -28.13 14.02 -2.61
N GLU A 89 -28.47 15.05 -1.83
CA GLU A 89 -27.94 15.34 -0.51
C GLU A 89 -28.15 14.13 0.42
N ASN A 90 -27.10 13.74 1.15
CA ASN A 90 -27.29 12.97 2.37
C ASN A 90 -26.87 13.87 3.53
N LEU A 91 -27.89 14.46 4.15
CA LEU A 91 -27.82 15.40 5.25
C LEU A 91 -27.21 14.74 6.50
N VAL A 92 -26.28 15.48 7.08
CA VAL A 92 -25.70 15.25 8.40
C VAL A 92 -26.78 15.55 9.44
N SER A 93 -27.06 14.59 10.33
CA SER A 93 -27.84 14.86 11.54
C SER A 93 -26.96 15.56 12.56
N GLU A 94 -27.30 16.82 12.87
CA GLU A 94 -26.84 17.56 14.04
C GLU A 94 -27.20 16.79 15.31
N ASN A 95 -26.22 16.60 16.20
CA ASN A 95 -26.50 16.24 17.59
C ASN A 95 -25.81 17.27 18.48
N THR A 96 -26.62 18.12 19.07
CA THR A 96 -26.26 19.06 20.12
C THR A 96 -25.98 18.27 21.40
N ILE A 97 -24.77 18.39 21.95
CA ILE A 97 -24.50 18.00 23.33
C ILE A 97 -23.89 19.19 24.06
N SER A 98 -24.64 19.57 25.09
CA SER A 98 -24.42 20.61 26.08
C SER A 98 -23.12 20.45 26.86
N ASP A 99 -22.49 21.59 27.15
CA ASP A 99 -21.46 21.78 28.15
C ASP A 99 -21.84 21.14 29.49
N ASN A 100 -20.95 20.30 30.02
CA ASN A 100 -20.76 20.24 31.47
C ASN A 100 -19.27 20.05 31.76
N SER A 101 -18.71 21.07 32.40
CA SER A 101 -17.37 21.13 32.94
C SER A 101 -17.24 20.17 34.12
N SER A 102 -16.23 19.32 34.08
CA SER A 102 -15.68 18.65 35.25
C SER A 102 -14.22 18.32 34.96
N GLU A 103 -13.33 19.05 35.62
CA GLU A 103 -11.90 18.78 35.64
C GLU A 103 -11.62 17.34 36.07
N VAL A 104 -10.90 16.59 35.24
CA VAL A 104 -10.08 15.47 35.71
C VAL A 104 -8.71 15.62 35.04
N ASN A 105 -7.77 16.16 35.81
CA ASN A 105 -6.36 16.13 35.51
C ASN A 105 -5.86 14.69 35.68
N GLU A 106 -5.62 13.99 34.58
CA GLU A 106 -4.71 12.84 34.55
C GLU A 106 -3.85 12.96 33.28
N ALA A 107 -2.70 13.62 33.46
CA ALA A 107 -1.59 13.56 32.53
C ALA A 107 -0.97 12.16 32.59
N GLU A 108 -1.62 11.19 31.94
CA GLU A 108 -0.97 9.93 31.62
C GLU A 108 0.09 10.20 30.55
N THR A 109 1.33 10.27 31.02
CA THR A 109 2.51 10.25 30.18
C THR A 109 2.63 8.83 29.63
N SER A 110 1.86 8.53 28.58
CA SER A 110 1.98 7.29 27.80
C SER A 110 3.39 7.22 27.22
N SER A 111 4.28 6.54 27.93
CA SER A 111 5.61 6.25 27.43
C SER A 111 5.47 5.32 26.22
N SER A 112 5.53 5.89 25.01
CA SER A 112 5.66 5.13 23.78
C SER A 112 6.80 4.10 23.95
N PRO A 113 6.56 2.80 23.67
CA PRO A 113 7.60 1.78 23.76
C PRO A 113 8.72 2.00 22.72
N TYR A 114 8.53 2.92 21.78
CA TYR A 114 9.47 3.28 20.72
C TYR A 114 10.04 4.70 20.88
N SER A 115 10.11 5.17 22.13
CA SER A 115 10.75 6.43 22.50
C SER A 115 12.10 6.62 21.81
N SER A 116 12.40 7.86 21.39
CA SER A 116 13.60 8.22 20.67
C SER A 116 14.86 7.73 21.38
N ASN A 117 15.54 6.74 20.80
CA ASN A 117 16.90 6.38 21.20
C ASN A 117 17.88 7.20 20.34
N PRO A 118 18.44 8.32 20.85
CA PRO A 118 19.38 9.13 20.06
C PRO A 118 20.64 8.35 19.66
N ASN A 119 20.98 7.29 20.43
CA ASN A 119 22.14 6.45 20.17
C ASN A 119 21.81 5.23 19.29
N SER A 120 20.60 5.15 18.71
CA SER A 120 20.27 4.09 17.76
C SER A 120 21.27 4.06 16.61
N PRO A 121 21.79 2.88 16.23
CA PRO A 121 22.73 2.77 15.11
C PRO A 121 22.16 3.28 13.78
N VAL A 122 20.83 3.20 13.58
CA VAL A 122 20.16 3.65 12.34
C VAL A 122 20.36 5.15 12.09
N ASN A 123 20.61 5.94 13.14
CA ASN A 123 20.86 7.36 13.03
C ASN A 123 22.15 7.69 12.25
N ASN A 124 23.10 6.75 12.15
CA ASN A 124 24.36 6.92 11.42
C ASN A 124 24.24 6.69 9.90
N TYR A 125 23.09 6.22 9.43
CA TYR A 125 22.83 5.90 8.02
C TYR A 125 21.87 6.90 7.41
N LYS A 126 21.88 7.08 6.09
CA LYS A 126 20.85 7.81 5.35
C LYS A 126 19.78 6.84 4.87
N ALA A 127 18.57 7.33 4.61
CA ALA A 127 17.59 6.54 3.88
C ALA A 127 18.18 6.10 2.52
N GLY A 128 17.95 4.85 2.14
CA GLY A 128 18.55 4.19 0.98
C GLY A 128 19.87 3.48 1.26
N ASP A 129 20.56 3.76 2.36
CA ASP A 129 21.80 3.06 2.70
C ASP A 129 21.50 1.58 2.97
N VAL A 130 22.34 0.71 2.40
CA VAL A 130 22.27 -0.74 2.61
C VAL A 130 23.25 -1.15 3.70
N LEU A 131 22.77 -1.88 4.69
CA LEU A 131 23.61 -2.44 5.75
C LEU A 131 24.47 -3.58 5.19
N SER A 132 25.73 -3.65 5.60
CA SER A 132 26.65 -4.71 5.16
C SER A 132 26.25 -6.11 5.65
N SER A 133 25.44 -6.18 6.71
CA SER A 133 24.89 -7.41 7.28
C SER A 133 23.63 -7.09 8.08
N ALA A 134 22.73 -8.06 8.24
CA ALA A 134 21.59 -7.92 9.14
C ALA A 134 22.07 -7.66 10.58
N PRO A 135 21.43 -6.74 11.33
CA PRO A 135 21.80 -6.44 12.70
C PRO A 135 21.46 -7.61 13.64
N SER A 136 22.29 -7.81 14.67
CA SER A 136 22.04 -8.82 15.71
C SER A 136 20.84 -8.50 16.60
N ASN A 137 20.55 -7.21 16.78
CA ASN A 137 19.36 -6.71 17.47
C ASN A 137 18.61 -5.73 16.55
N PRO A 138 17.70 -6.22 15.69
CA PRO A 138 16.96 -5.37 14.76
C PRO A 138 16.13 -4.28 15.44
N ASP A 139 15.65 -4.52 16.67
CA ASP A 139 14.81 -3.57 17.39
C ASP A 139 15.49 -2.21 17.63
N ASP A 140 16.82 -2.19 17.73
CA ASP A 140 17.61 -0.98 17.90
C ASP A 140 17.56 -0.07 16.66
N TYR A 141 17.09 -0.56 15.51
CA TYR A 141 17.07 0.16 14.25
C TYR A 141 15.71 0.79 13.92
N PHE A 142 14.71 0.68 14.80
CA PHE A 142 13.39 1.30 14.61
C PHE A 142 13.20 2.43 15.61
N VAL A 143 13.22 3.68 15.11
CA VAL A 143 13.24 4.89 15.94
C VAL A 143 12.08 5.80 15.56
N ILE A 144 11.43 6.35 16.57
CA ILE A 144 10.49 7.47 16.44
C ILE A 144 11.13 8.70 17.07
N SER A 145 11.12 9.83 16.36
CA SER A 145 11.56 11.12 16.89
C SER A 145 10.58 12.23 16.55
N SER A 146 10.62 13.31 17.34
CA SER A 146 10.01 14.58 16.94
C SER A 146 10.70 15.09 15.66
N ILE A 147 9.96 15.83 14.83
CA ILE A 147 10.54 16.48 13.65
C ILE A 147 11.62 17.46 14.12
N SER A 148 12.88 17.24 13.74
CA SER A 148 14.00 18.14 14.04
C SER A 148 13.92 19.43 13.22
N ASP A 149 14.69 20.47 13.56
CA ASP A 149 14.72 21.69 12.75
C ASP A 149 15.27 21.42 11.34
N GLU A 150 16.26 20.52 11.23
CA GLU A 150 16.81 20.10 9.95
C GLU A 150 15.75 19.40 9.09
N THR A 151 15.04 18.41 9.66
CA THR A 151 13.96 17.71 8.96
C THR A 151 12.83 18.66 8.59
N PHE A 152 12.44 19.57 9.49
CA PHE A 152 11.39 20.53 9.21
C PHE A 152 11.79 21.49 8.07
N ASN A 153 13.01 22.02 8.09
CA ASN A 153 13.51 22.87 7.02
C ASN A 153 13.60 22.15 5.68
N TYR A 154 13.85 20.84 5.68
CA TYR A 154 13.87 20.03 4.46
C TYR A 154 12.48 19.86 3.82
N ILE A 155 11.43 19.69 4.63
CA ILE A 155 10.06 19.44 4.16
C ILE A 155 9.22 20.71 3.99
N ASN A 156 9.60 21.81 4.65
CA ASN A 156 8.82 23.04 4.66
C ASN A 156 8.82 23.73 3.28
N GLY A 157 7.64 24.11 2.81
CA GLY A 157 7.42 24.59 1.45
C GLY A 157 7.42 23.48 0.39
N ARG A 158 7.45 22.22 0.80
CA ARG A 158 7.39 21.02 -0.05
C ARG A 158 6.27 20.08 0.40
N SER A 159 6.58 18.92 0.97
CA SER A 159 5.58 18.01 1.51
C SER A 159 4.85 18.57 2.73
N TYR A 160 5.43 19.55 3.41
CA TYR A 160 4.75 20.38 4.39
C TYR A 160 4.49 21.78 3.82
N GLN A 161 3.24 22.22 3.88
CA GLN A 161 2.84 23.60 3.58
C GLN A 161 2.21 24.20 4.83
N GLU A 162 2.39 25.50 5.06
CA GLU A 162 1.75 26.19 6.18
C GLU A 162 0.22 26.07 6.07
N ASN A 163 -0.42 25.60 7.13
CA ASN A 163 -1.84 25.28 7.11
C ASN A 163 -2.44 25.25 8.54
N PRO A 164 -3.77 25.35 8.70
CA PRO A 164 -4.43 25.35 10.01
C PRO A 164 -4.81 23.95 10.54
N TYR A 165 -4.48 22.86 9.84
CA TYR A 165 -5.02 21.52 10.11
C TYR A 165 -4.02 20.52 10.70
N ILE A 166 -2.73 20.69 10.39
CA ILE A 166 -1.65 19.84 10.88
C ILE A 166 -0.44 20.72 11.21
N SER A 167 0.11 20.55 12.41
CA SER A 167 1.32 21.23 12.85
C SER A 167 2.52 20.29 12.82
N ARG A 168 3.74 20.86 12.89
CA ARG A 168 4.98 20.11 13.08
C ARG A 168 4.91 19.17 14.30
N ASP A 169 4.28 19.59 15.40
CA ASP A 169 4.21 18.83 16.65
C ASP A 169 3.27 17.61 16.55
N ASP A 170 2.38 17.60 15.56
CA ASP A 170 1.50 16.48 15.26
C ASP A 170 2.19 15.38 14.47
N LEU A 171 3.39 15.62 13.97
CA LEU A 171 4.15 14.69 13.14
C LEU A 171 5.31 14.06 13.90
N ARG A 172 5.67 12.84 13.48
CA ARG A 172 6.83 12.10 13.95
C ARG A 172 7.64 11.63 12.76
N TYR A 173 8.95 11.75 12.86
CA TYR A 173 9.89 11.17 11.92
C TYR A 173 10.21 9.75 12.39
N ILE A 174 10.08 8.79 11.48
CA ILE A 174 10.38 7.40 11.71
C ILE A 174 11.58 7.05 10.85
N LYS A 175 12.58 6.42 11.47
CA LYS A 175 13.72 5.84 10.79
C LYS A 175 13.78 4.36 11.13
N LEU A 176 13.83 3.52 10.11
CA LEU A 176 13.69 2.06 10.27
C LEU A 176 14.51 1.30 9.24
N ILE A 177 14.58 -0.03 9.40
CA ILE A 177 15.15 -0.94 8.40
C ILE A 177 14.06 -1.81 7.76
N HIS A 178 14.25 -2.14 6.48
CA HIS A 178 13.40 -3.04 5.69
C HIS A 178 14.26 -3.92 4.77
N TYR A 179 13.68 -4.96 4.19
CA TYR A 179 14.29 -5.68 3.07
C TYR A 179 13.85 -5.02 1.76
N ASN A 180 14.79 -4.72 0.85
CA ASN A 180 14.46 -4.30 -0.53
C ASN A 180 14.23 -5.51 -1.45
N PHE A 181 13.90 -5.31 -2.74
CA PHE A 181 13.67 -6.45 -3.67
C PHE A 181 14.94 -7.24 -4.04
N ASN A 182 16.13 -6.72 -3.69
CA ASN A 182 17.37 -7.49 -3.74
C ASN A 182 17.62 -8.29 -2.45
N HIS A 183 16.64 -8.32 -1.54
CA HIS A 183 16.71 -8.95 -0.23
C HIS A 183 17.85 -8.39 0.65
N GLN A 184 18.18 -7.12 0.49
CA GLN A 184 19.18 -6.44 1.29
C GLN A 184 18.49 -5.62 2.39
N VAL A 185 19.09 -5.60 3.58
CA VAL A 185 18.62 -4.74 4.66
C VAL A 185 18.96 -3.29 4.32
N GLN A 186 17.95 -2.49 4.03
CA GLN A 186 18.05 -1.08 3.65
C GLN A 186 17.39 -0.20 4.71
N VAL A 187 17.94 0.99 4.91
CA VAL A 187 17.38 2.02 5.80
C VAL A 187 16.29 2.79 5.07
N GLY A 188 15.12 2.91 5.69
CA GLY A 188 13.98 3.69 5.22
C GLY A 188 13.62 4.83 6.17
N GLU A 189 12.83 5.77 5.67
CA GLU A 189 12.28 6.88 6.46
C GLU A 189 10.83 7.20 6.12
N LEU A 190 10.05 7.59 7.13
CA LEU A 190 8.67 8.03 7.00
C LEU A 190 8.40 9.22 7.91
N ILE A 191 7.43 10.06 7.54
CA ILE A 191 6.78 10.99 8.47
C ILE A 191 5.32 10.57 8.60
N VAL A 192 4.85 10.43 9.83
CA VAL A 192 3.46 10.06 10.15
C VAL A 192 2.93 10.92 11.29
N ASN A 193 1.62 10.88 11.52
CA ASN A 193 1.01 11.51 12.68
C ASN A 193 1.46 10.82 13.97
N LYS A 194 1.68 11.59 15.04
CA LYS A 194 2.03 11.07 16.37
C LYS A 194 1.04 10.03 16.89
N SER A 195 -0.24 10.13 16.51
CA SER A 195 -1.29 9.18 16.93
C SER A 195 -1.17 7.78 16.31
N VAL A 196 -0.42 7.63 15.22
CA VAL A 196 -0.22 6.33 14.55
C VAL A 196 1.23 5.84 14.57
N ALA A 197 2.18 6.68 15.02
CA ALA A 197 3.62 6.39 14.95
C ALA A 197 4.02 5.05 15.58
N ASP A 198 3.52 4.73 16.78
CA ASP A 198 3.81 3.46 17.45
C ASP A 198 3.26 2.24 16.68
N LYS A 199 2.06 2.38 16.11
CA LYS A 199 1.42 1.33 15.31
C LYS A 199 2.18 1.11 14.02
N THR A 200 2.59 2.19 13.35
CA THR A 200 3.43 2.14 12.16
C THR A 200 4.72 1.37 12.43
N VAL A 201 5.48 1.75 13.47
CA VAL A 201 6.71 1.01 13.83
C VAL A 201 6.42 -0.46 14.14
N SER A 202 5.37 -0.76 14.89
CA SER A 202 4.96 -2.14 15.19
C SER A 202 4.67 -2.98 13.94
N ILE A 203 4.00 -2.40 12.94
CA ILE A 203 3.73 -3.06 11.65
C ILE A 203 5.03 -3.32 10.91
N PHE A 204 5.87 -2.30 10.73
CA PHE A 204 7.11 -2.46 9.97
C PHE A 204 8.12 -3.40 10.65
N LYS A 205 8.15 -3.45 11.98
CA LYS A 205 8.94 -4.47 12.71
C LYS A 205 8.50 -5.89 12.39
N GLN A 206 7.18 -6.14 12.33
CA GLN A 206 6.64 -7.45 12.00
C GLN A 206 6.87 -7.80 10.53
N LEU A 207 6.74 -6.82 9.61
CA LEU A 207 7.09 -7.00 8.21
C LEU A 207 8.59 -7.35 8.05
N TYR A 208 9.47 -6.61 8.71
CA TYR A 208 10.91 -6.89 8.71
C TYR A 208 11.23 -8.29 9.26
N SER A 209 10.61 -8.66 10.38
CA SER A 209 10.81 -9.98 11.01
C SER A 209 10.33 -11.14 10.13
N ALA A 210 9.39 -10.87 9.24
CA ALA A 210 8.90 -11.82 8.24
C ALA A 210 9.66 -11.73 6.91
N GLU A 211 10.74 -10.94 6.85
CA GLU A 211 11.52 -10.65 5.65
C GLU A 211 10.67 -10.12 4.47
N TYR A 212 9.58 -9.42 4.79
CA TYR A 212 8.69 -8.83 3.79
C TYR A 212 9.42 -7.71 3.06
N GLU A 213 9.38 -7.75 1.72
CA GLU A 213 10.17 -6.85 0.89
C GLU A 213 9.39 -5.58 0.50
N ILE A 214 10.05 -4.45 0.70
CA ILE A 214 9.60 -3.10 0.37
C ILE A 214 10.74 -2.45 -0.40
N GLU A 215 10.49 -2.05 -1.65
CA GLU A 215 11.59 -1.70 -2.55
C GLU A 215 12.37 -0.47 -2.06
N LYS A 216 11.65 0.59 -1.69
CA LYS A 216 12.20 1.87 -1.27
C LYS A 216 11.30 2.53 -0.24
N MET A 217 11.87 3.36 0.61
CA MET A 217 11.15 4.14 1.59
C MET A 217 11.86 5.46 1.89
N TYR A 218 11.42 6.53 1.23
CA TYR A 218 11.93 7.89 1.32
C TYR A 218 10.80 8.88 1.61
N LEU A 219 11.14 10.03 2.17
CA LEU A 219 10.21 11.16 2.19
C LEU A 219 9.89 11.61 0.75
N PRO A 220 8.62 11.94 0.42
CA PRO A 220 8.24 12.44 -0.91
C PRO A 220 9.04 13.65 -1.37
N ASP A 221 9.57 14.46 -0.44
CA ASP A 221 10.44 15.61 -0.70
C ASP A 221 11.70 15.30 -1.53
N ARG A 222 12.14 14.04 -1.54
CA ARG A 222 13.22 13.56 -2.42
C ARG A 222 12.88 13.75 -3.89
N TYR A 223 11.60 13.67 -4.23
CA TYR A 223 11.04 13.74 -5.57
C TYR A 223 10.43 15.11 -5.89
N TRP A 224 10.70 16.12 -5.05
CA TRP A 224 10.06 17.43 -5.16
C TRP A 224 10.33 18.09 -6.53
N THR A 225 9.28 18.25 -7.33
CA THR A 225 9.34 18.88 -8.66
C THR A 225 8.99 20.37 -8.62
N GLY A 226 8.48 20.87 -7.48
CA GLY A 226 7.85 22.18 -7.38
C GLY A 226 6.32 22.12 -7.47
N ASP A 227 5.77 21.00 -7.95
CA ASP A 227 4.34 20.72 -7.98
C ASP A 227 4.01 19.45 -7.18
N GLY A 228 2.90 19.47 -6.45
CA GLY A 228 2.54 18.37 -5.55
C GLY A 228 2.12 17.09 -6.28
N ASN A 229 1.37 17.22 -7.37
CA ASN A 229 0.87 16.07 -8.13
C ASN A 229 1.98 15.42 -8.95
N GLU A 230 2.86 16.23 -9.56
CA GLU A 230 4.05 15.72 -10.25
C GLU A 230 5.03 15.06 -9.27
N THR A 231 5.19 15.60 -8.05
CA THR A 231 6.00 14.97 -6.98
C THR A 231 5.42 13.62 -6.56
N ASP A 232 4.10 13.54 -6.36
CA ASP A 232 3.40 12.28 -6.03
C ASP A 232 3.61 11.25 -7.14
N THR A 233 3.41 11.66 -8.40
CA THR A 233 3.63 10.82 -9.59
C THR A 233 5.07 10.30 -9.66
N ALA A 234 6.07 11.18 -9.47
CA ALA A 234 7.47 10.79 -9.51
C ALA A 234 7.88 9.84 -8.37
N SER A 235 7.29 10.01 -7.18
CA SER A 235 7.47 9.10 -6.04
C SER A 235 6.87 7.72 -6.34
N CYS A 236 5.65 7.67 -6.88
CA CYS A 236 4.97 6.43 -7.26
C CYS A 236 5.69 5.69 -8.40
N ASP A 237 6.12 6.41 -9.44
CA ASP A 237 6.88 5.84 -10.58
C ASP A 237 8.23 5.26 -10.14
N ASP A 238 8.86 5.82 -9.09
CA ASP A 238 10.09 5.27 -8.53
C ASP A 238 9.84 4.15 -7.49
N ASN A 239 8.58 3.72 -7.32
CA ASN A 239 8.13 2.68 -6.40
C ASN A 239 8.41 2.99 -4.91
N ASN A 240 8.28 4.26 -4.53
CA ASN A 240 8.59 4.73 -3.18
C ASN A 240 7.42 4.49 -2.20
N THR A 241 7.65 3.69 -1.16
CA THR A 241 6.74 3.61 0.00
C THR A 241 6.81 4.91 0.79
N SER A 242 5.68 5.58 0.98
CA SER A 242 5.64 6.91 1.58
C SER A 242 4.39 7.14 2.44
N ALA A 243 4.37 8.22 3.22
CA ALA A 243 3.29 8.51 4.17
C ALA A 243 2.88 9.99 4.13
N PHE A 244 3.38 10.85 5.03
CA PHE A 244 2.95 12.24 5.07
C PHE A 244 3.26 13.01 3.77
N PHE A 245 2.21 13.62 3.21
CA PHE A 245 2.31 14.60 2.13
C PHE A 245 1.10 15.54 2.18
N TYR A 246 1.32 16.82 2.52
CA TYR A 246 0.28 17.83 2.58
C TYR A 246 -0.24 18.19 1.18
N ARG A 247 -1.37 17.59 0.80
CA ARG A 247 -2.13 17.89 -0.41
C ARG A 247 -3.61 17.63 -0.24
N VAL A 248 -4.42 18.19 -1.13
CA VAL A 248 -5.81 17.76 -1.32
C VAL A 248 -5.85 16.45 -2.09
N VAL A 249 -6.97 15.74 -1.99
CA VAL A 249 -7.27 14.63 -2.91
C VAL A 249 -7.40 15.20 -4.31
N ASP A 250 -6.83 14.51 -5.30
CA ASP A 250 -6.86 14.97 -6.68
C ASP A 250 -8.30 15.22 -7.17
N GLY A 251 -8.50 16.33 -7.88
CA GLY A 251 -9.83 16.79 -8.31
C GLY A 251 -10.80 17.18 -7.17
N SER A 252 -10.33 17.39 -5.93
CA SER A 252 -11.15 17.72 -4.76
C SER A 252 -10.61 18.91 -3.96
N SER A 253 -11.44 19.50 -3.10
CA SER A 253 -11.04 20.43 -2.05
C SER A 253 -10.78 19.74 -0.69
N LYS A 254 -11.04 18.43 -0.60
CA LYS A 254 -10.86 17.66 0.63
C LYS A 254 -9.39 17.30 0.83
N LEU A 255 -8.87 17.51 2.04
CA LEU A 255 -7.52 17.05 2.40
C LEU A 255 -7.39 15.53 2.31
N SER A 256 -6.28 15.09 1.73
CA SER A 256 -5.88 13.69 1.74
C SER A 256 -5.58 13.21 3.16
N LYS A 257 -5.71 11.91 3.41
CA LYS A 257 -5.24 11.30 4.67
C LYS A 257 -3.71 11.37 4.81
N HIS A 258 -2.98 11.39 3.68
CA HIS A 258 -1.54 11.68 3.66
C HIS A 258 -1.24 13.06 4.22
N ALA A 259 -2.10 14.05 3.97
CA ALA A 259 -1.91 15.43 4.47
C ALA A 259 -2.00 15.54 5.99
N ARG A 260 -2.52 14.52 6.66
CA ARG A 260 -2.61 14.45 8.13
C ARG A 260 -1.57 13.50 8.73
N GLY A 261 -0.76 12.84 7.90
CA GLY A 261 0.16 11.77 8.31
C GLY A 261 -0.58 10.49 8.76
N LEU A 262 -1.79 10.28 8.26
CA LEU A 262 -2.68 9.19 8.67
C LEU A 262 -2.83 8.10 7.61
N ALA A 263 -2.05 8.17 6.54
CA ALA A 263 -2.00 7.17 5.49
C ALA A 263 -0.57 6.78 5.12
N ILE A 264 -0.42 5.59 4.57
CA ILE A 264 0.83 5.01 4.09
C ILE A 264 0.55 4.25 2.79
N ASP A 265 1.37 4.50 1.77
CA ASP A 265 1.37 3.79 0.50
C ASP A 265 2.52 2.78 0.44
N ILE A 266 2.24 1.54 0.07
CA ILE A 266 3.22 0.44 0.04
C ILE A 266 3.47 -0.04 -1.39
N ASN A 267 4.73 0.01 -1.84
CA ASN A 267 5.19 -0.44 -3.16
C ASN A 267 4.22 -0.04 -4.32
N PRO A 268 4.08 1.26 -4.62
CA PRO A 268 3.13 1.79 -5.60
C PRO A 268 3.10 1.06 -6.95
N GLN A 269 4.26 0.61 -7.45
CA GLN A 269 4.35 -0.08 -8.74
C GLN A 269 3.65 -1.44 -8.70
N GLN A 270 3.81 -2.21 -7.62
CA GLN A 270 3.16 -3.52 -7.45
C GLN A 270 1.71 -3.38 -6.98
N ASN A 271 1.35 -2.22 -6.44
CA ASN A 271 0.06 -1.95 -5.83
C ASN A 271 -0.52 -0.61 -6.33
N PRO A 272 -0.79 -0.47 -7.64
CA PRO A 272 -1.16 0.82 -8.21
C PRO A 272 -2.52 1.33 -7.75
N TYR A 273 -2.71 2.64 -7.87
CA TYR A 273 -4.02 3.24 -8.02
C TYR A 273 -4.61 2.88 -9.40
N VAL A 274 -5.84 2.37 -9.42
CA VAL A 274 -6.58 1.98 -10.63
C VAL A 274 -8.00 2.51 -10.55
N ASP A 275 -8.40 3.28 -11.55
CA ASP A 275 -9.75 3.80 -11.73
C ASP A 275 -10.57 2.86 -12.62
N TYR A 276 -11.80 2.55 -12.21
CA TYR A 276 -12.75 1.71 -12.97
C TYR A 276 -14.02 2.48 -13.36
N ARG A 277 -14.10 3.80 -13.13
CA ARG A 277 -15.31 4.60 -13.37
C ARG A 277 -15.75 4.65 -14.83
N SER A 278 -14.82 4.54 -15.78
CA SER A 278 -15.12 4.45 -17.22
C SER A 278 -15.62 3.06 -17.66
N GLY A 279 -15.60 2.08 -16.75
CA GLY A 279 -15.90 0.68 -17.06
C GLY A 279 -14.70 -0.11 -17.57
N GLN A 280 -13.54 0.52 -17.77
CA GLN A 280 -12.27 -0.12 -18.05
C GLN A 280 -11.24 0.28 -16.97
N PRO A 281 -10.24 -0.57 -16.67
CA PRO A 281 -9.19 -0.20 -15.73
C PRO A 281 -8.27 0.87 -16.34
N GLU A 282 -8.10 1.98 -15.63
CA GLU A 282 -7.20 3.07 -15.99
C GLU A 282 -6.15 3.25 -14.87
N CYS A 283 -4.88 3.24 -15.23
CA CYS A 283 -3.76 3.51 -14.34
C CYS A 283 -2.82 4.48 -15.04
N ILE A 284 -2.39 5.53 -14.33
CA ILE A 284 -1.52 6.58 -14.89
C ILE A 284 -0.03 6.18 -14.89
N HIS A 285 0.32 5.09 -14.20
CA HIS A 285 1.69 4.62 -14.03
C HIS A 285 1.96 3.46 -15.00
N ASP A 286 2.62 3.77 -16.12
CA ASP A 286 2.93 2.78 -17.17
C ASP A 286 3.73 1.58 -16.65
N ASN A 287 4.60 1.80 -15.67
CA ASN A 287 5.42 0.76 -15.04
C ASN A 287 4.62 -0.21 -14.13
N ALA A 288 3.36 0.11 -13.84
CA ALA A 288 2.47 -0.64 -12.95
C ALA A 288 1.37 -1.42 -13.69
N LEU A 289 1.24 -1.26 -15.02
CA LEU A 289 0.15 -1.86 -15.82
C LEU A 289 0.06 -3.38 -15.66
N ALA A 290 1.19 -4.07 -15.49
CA ALA A 290 1.23 -5.52 -15.27
C ALA A 290 0.55 -5.96 -13.95
N TYR A 291 0.36 -5.06 -13.00
CA TYR A 291 -0.19 -5.31 -11.66
C TYR A 291 -1.66 -4.94 -11.51
N ILE A 292 -2.29 -4.42 -12.58
CA ILE A 292 -3.74 -4.18 -12.63
C ILE A 292 -4.50 -5.51 -12.49
N ASP A 293 -4.08 -6.55 -13.23
CA ASP A 293 -4.62 -7.89 -13.08
C ASP A 293 -4.00 -8.58 -11.87
N ARG A 294 -4.79 -8.64 -10.80
CA ARG A 294 -4.40 -9.27 -9.51
C ARG A 294 -4.37 -10.80 -9.57
N THR A 295 -4.78 -11.44 -10.66
CA THR A 295 -4.79 -12.91 -10.82
C THR A 295 -3.48 -13.48 -11.33
N THR A 296 -2.55 -12.62 -11.74
CA THR A 296 -1.26 -12.99 -12.34
C THR A 296 -0.30 -13.71 -11.38
N GLY A 297 -0.49 -13.57 -10.06
CA GLY A 297 0.40 -14.14 -9.06
C GLY A 297 1.78 -13.49 -9.01
N LEU A 298 1.92 -12.26 -9.53
CA LEU A 298 3.15 -11.48 -9.42
C LEU A 298 3.53 -11.20 -7.95
N ALA A 299 4.83 -11.09 -7.69
CA ALA A 299 5.35 -10.86 -6.35
C ALA A 299 5.00 -9.45 -5.81
N HIS A 300 4.99 -9.33 -4.48
CA HIS A 300 4.72 -8.10 -3.70
C HIS A 300 3.35 -7.43 -3.94
N VAL A 301 2.44 -8.19 -4.54
CA VAL A 301 1.01 -7.85 -4.71
C VAL A 301 0.30 -8.02 -3.36
N ILE A 302 -0.20 -6.93 -2.81
CA ILE A 302 -1.04 -6.94 -1.61
C ILE A 302 -2.44 -7.48 -1.97
N THR A 303 -2.84 -8.54 -1.26
CA THR A 303 -4.18 -9.14 -1.32
C THR A 303 -4.73 -9.24 0.10
N GLU A 304 -6.00 -9.63 0.29
CA GLU A 304 -6.55 -9.83 1.64
C GLU A 304 -5.86 -10.97 2.41
N ASP A 305 -5.21 -11.88 1.69
CA ASP A 305 -4.41 -12.95 2.27
C ASP A 305 -2.96 -12.54 2.58
N ASP A 306 -2.52 -11.37 2.11
CA ASP A 306 -1.16 -10.89 2.29
C ASP A 306 -0.87 -10.42 3.73
N LEU A 307 0.38 -10.59 4.17
CA LEU A 307 0.81 -10.21 5.51
C LEU A 307 0.69 -8.70 5.75
N CYS A 308 1.03 -7.87 4.75
CA CYS A 308 0.93 -6.41 4.85
C CYS A 308 -0.52 -6.01 5.11
N TYR A 309 -1.47 -6.52 4.32
CA TYR A 309 -2.89 -6.27 4.55
C TYR A 309 -3.33 -6.65 5.97
N LYS A 310 -2.97 -7.85 6.44
CA LYS A 310 -3.37 -8.36 7.76
C LYS A 310 -2.82 -7.49 8.88
N LEU A 311 -1.54 -7.11 8.83
CA LEU A 311 -0.92 -6.29 9.87
C LEU A 311 -1.50 -4.88 9.92
N PHE A 312 -1.70 -4.23 8.77
CA PHE A 312 -2.30 -2.90 8.72
C PHE A 312 -3.74 -2.91 9.24
N THR A 313 -4.57 -3.87 8.78
CA THR A 313 -5.98 -3.95 9.19
C THR A 313 -6.15 -4.32 10.66
N GLN A 314 -5.33 -5.22 11.21
CA GLN A 314 -5.30 -5.53 12.65
C GLN A 314 -4.95 -4.31 13.51
N ASN A 315 -4.20 -3.35 12.96
CA ASN A 315 -3.83 -2.10 13.63
C ASN A 315 -4.83 -0.95 13.37
N GLY A 316 -5.98 -1.25 12.75
CA GLY A 316 -7.09 -0.32 12.55
C GLY A 316 -7.01 0.52 11.27
N TYR A 317 -6.10 0.20 10.36
CA TYR A 317 -6.09 0.80 9.02
C TYR A 317 -7.16 0.16 8.15
N LYS A 318 -7.70 0.97 7.24
CA LYS A 318 -8.49 0.51 6.11
C LYS A 318 -7.60 0.46 4.87
N TRP A 319 -7.90 -0.47 3.99
CA TRP A 319 -7.17 -0.64 2.74
C TRP A 319 -7.93 -0.08 1.54
N GLY A 320 -7.25 0.71 0.70
CA GLY A 320 -7.80 1.32 -0.51
C GLY A 320 -8.14 0.30 -1.60
N GLY A 321 -7.50 -0.87 -1.61
CA GLY A 321 -7.85 -1.98 -2.50
C GLY A 321 -9.28 -2.54 -2.30
N ALA A 322 -9.91 -2.25 -1.15
CA ALA A 322 -11.28 -2.65 -0.86
C ALA A 322 -12.35 -1.64 -1.34
N TRP A 323 -11.96 -0.48 -1.87
CA TRP A 323 -12.90 0.53 -2.40
C TRP A 323 -13.63 0.02 -3.65
N LYS A 324 -14.77 0.61 -4.02
CA LYS A 324 -15.67 0.05 -5.06
C LYS A 324 -15.19 0.34 -6.49
N ASN A 325 -15.25 1.61 -6.89
CA ASN A 325 -15.04 2.03 -8.29
C ASN A 325 -13.64 2.57 -8.54
N ILE A 326 -12.87 2.75 -7.48
CA ILE A 326 -11.46 3.15 -7.49
C ILE A 326 -10.78 2.14 -6.59
N LYS A 327 -9.64 1.61 -7.02
CA LYS A 327 -8.83 0.66 -6.27
C LYS A 327 -7.48 1.31 -6.04
N ASP A 328 -7.21 1.65 -4.79
CA ASP A 328 -5.91 2.20 -4.40
C ASP A 328 -5.13 1.12 -3.63
N TYR A 329 -4.49 0.20 -4.36
CA TYR A 329 -3.95 -1.02 -3.75
C TYR A 329 -2.77 -0.76 -2.80
N GLN A 330 -2.05 0.35 -3.00
CA GLN A 330 -0.94 0.80 -2.14
C GLN A 330 -1.45 1.37 -0.81
N HIS A 331 -2.65 1.95 -0.81
CA HIS A 331 -3.08 2.90 0.21
C HIS A 331 -3.67 2.23 1.44
N PHE A 332 -3.14 2.60 2.60
CA PHE A 332 -3.71 2.28 3.91
C PHE A 332 -3.96 3.55 4.70
N GLU A 333 -5.18 3.75 5.22
CA GLU A 333 -5.53 4.93 6.02
C GLU A 333 -6.26 4.60 7.33
N VAL A 334 -6.04 5.40 8.36
CA VAL A 334 -6.87 5.38 9.57
C VAL A 334 -8.06 6.34 9.46
N LYS A 335 -9.19 5.95 10.04
CA LYS A 335 -10.41 6.78 10.11
C LYS A 335 -10.18 8.09 10.84
#